data_AF-A0A2X1WN37-F1
#
_entry.id   AF-A0A2X1WN37-F1
#
_cell.length_a   1.000
_cell.length_b   1.000
_cell.length_c   1.000
_cell.angle_alpha   90.00
_cell.angle_beta   90.00
_cell.angle_gamma   90.00
#
_symmetry.space_group_name_H-M   'P 1'
#
loop_
_entity.id
_entity.type
_entity.pdbx_description
1 polymer ?
#
loop_
_entity_poly.entity_id
_entity_poly.type
_entity_poly.pdbx_seq_one_letter_code
_entity_poly.pdbx_strand_id
1 'polypeptide(L)'
;MRNTELTKLKQYASERPGFMTQLSEHLSISPSYLSQMVSGLRAMRPAYATAVEEFTGGAVSRIDCRPKDGFDIWPELKKDSSNQVSKETV
;
A
#
# COMPACT_ATOMS: atom_id res chain seq x y z
N MET A 1 0.17 4.40 22.12
CA MET A 1 0.82 4.78 20.85
C MET A 1 -0.09 4.30 19.73
N ARG A 2 -0.62 5.19 18.88
CA ARG A 2 -1.59 4.79 17.84
C ARG A 2 -0.85 4.21 16.63
N ASN A 3 -0.92 2.89 16.51
CA ASN A 3 -0.36 2.08 15.44
C ASN A 3 -0.73 2.65 14.07
N THR A 4 0.29 2.91 13.24
CA THR A 4 0.13 3.18 11.81
C THR A 4 0.06 1.83 11.08
N GLU A 5 -0.80 0.92 11.57
CA GLU A 5 -0.88 -0.45 11.05
C GLU A 5 -1.39 -0.43 9.62
N LEU A 6 -0.69 -1.15 8.73
CA LEU A 6 -1.08 -1.32 7.34
C LEU A 6 -2.13 -2.43 7.24
N THR A 7 -3.30 -2.21 7.84
CA THR A 7 -4.33 -3.23 8.06
C THR A 7 -4.72 -3.95 6.76
N LYS A 8 -4.84 -3.22 5.64
CA LYS A 8 -5.19 -3.79 4.35
C LYS A 8 -4.08 -4.66 3.77
N LEU A 9 -2.82 -4.20 3.83
CA LEU A 9 -1.66 -4.98 3.39
C LEU A 9 -1.47 -6.23 4.26
N LYS A 10 -1.65 -6.09 5.58
CA LYS A 10 -1.59 -7.19 6.55
C LYS A 10 -2.65 -8.25 6.24
N GLN A 11 -3.90 -7.83 6.02
CA GLN A 11 -4.99 -8.73 5.65
C GLN A 11 -4.70 -9.43 4.31
N TYR A 12 -4.30 -8.67 3.29
CA TYR A 12 -3.98 -9.22 1.96
C TYR A 12 -2.86 -10.27 2.02
N ALA A 13 -1.85 -10.01 2.85
CA ALA A 13 -0.78 -10.95 3.13
C ALA A 13 -1.23 -12.19 3.91
N SER A 14 -2.14 -12.05 4.88
CA SER A 14 -2.68 -13.18 5.65
C SER A 14 -3.52 -14.13 4.80
N GLU A 15 -4.21 -13.62 3.78
CA GLU A 15 -5.00 -14.42 2.84
C GLU A 15 -4.11 -15.18 1.82
N ARG A 16 -2.82 -14.82 1.71
CA ARG A 16 -1.90 -15.34 0.69
C ARG A 16 -0.58 -15.80 1.31
N PRO A 17 -0.43 -17.10 1.61
CA PRO A 17 0.83 -17.66 2.09
C PRO A 17 1.99 -17.33 1.13
N GLY A 18 3.13 -16.92 1.68
CA GLY A 18 4.32 -16.56 0.89
C GLY A 18 4.27 -15.18 0.22
N PHE A 19 3.16 -14.44 0.31
CA PHE A 19 3.06 -13.10 -0.26
C PHE A 19 4.12 -12.14 0.30
N MET A 20 4.35 -12.15 1.63
CA MET A 20 5.35 -11.29 2.26
C MET A 20 6.76 -11.57 1.76
N THR A 21 7.10 -12.83 1.51
CA THR A 21 8.40 -13.23 0.96
C THR A 21 8.55 -12.71 -0.46
N GLN A 22 7.59 -13.02 -1.33
CA GLN A 22 7.58 -12.57 -2.73
C GLN A 22 7.64 -11.04 -2.85
N LEU A 23 6.88 -10.34 -2.01
CA LEU A 23 6.86 -8.89 -1.99
C LEU A 23 8.21 -8.32 -1.50
N SER A 24 8.82 -8.93 -0.48
CA SER A 24 10.13 -8.49 0.01
C SER A 24 11.23 -8.68 -1.03
N GLU A 25 11.19 -9.77 -1.79
CA GLU A 25 12.09 -10.03 -2.92
C GLU A 25 11.88 -9.02 -4.06
N HIS A 26 10.62 -8.78 -4.43
CA HIS A 26 10.26 -7.80 -5.45
C HIS A 26 10.74 -6.38 -5.08
N LEU A 27 10.60 -6.00 -3.81
CA LEU A 27 11.06 -4.71 -3.28
C LEU A 27 12.56 -4.67 -2.99
N SER A 28 13.27 -5.79 -3.12
CA SER A 28 14.68 -5.95 -2.74
C SER A 28 14.98 -5.48 -1.30
N ILE A 29 14.10 -5.86 -0.35
CA ILE A 29 14.24 -5.56 1.08
C ILE A 29 14.16 -6.83 1.92
N SER A 30 14.60 -6.76 3.17
CA SER A 30 14.47 -7.91 4.07
C SER A 30 13.01 -8.13 4.52
N PRO A 31 12.58 -9.39 4.72
CA PRO A 31 11.25 -9.71 5.24
C PRO A 31 10.97 -9.05 6.61
N SER A 32 11.98 -8.97 7.47
CA SER A 32 11.88 -8.28 8.76
C SER A 32 11.62 -6.79 8.61
N TYR A 33 12.25 -6.14 7.62
CA TYR A 33 12.03 -4.73 7.35
C TYR A 33 10.62 -4.47 6.81
N LEU A 34 10.13 -5.33 5.92
CA LEU A 34 8.75 -5.30 5.46
C LEU A 34 7.76 -5.52 6.62
N SER A 35 8.03 -6.50 7.48
CA SER A 35 7.20 -6.80 8.66
C SER A 35 7.09 -5.61 9.62
N GLN A 36 8.21 -4.90 9.88
CA GLN A 36 8.20 -3.67 10.67
C GLN A 36 7.30 -2.58 10.05
N MET A 37 7.25 -2.48 8.72
CA MET A 37 6.33 -1.55 8.06
C MET A 37 4.88 -1.98 8.22
N VAL A 38 4.58 -3.26 8.00
CA VAL A 38 3.22 -3.81 8.11
C VAL A 38 2.64 -3.65 9.52
N SER A 39 3.46 -3.88 10.55
CA SER A 39 3.09 -3.66 11.95
C SER A 39 2.99 -2.18 12.34
N GLY A 40 3.32 -1.25 11.45
CA GLY A 40 3.27 0.19 11.73
C GLY A 40 4.40 0.70 12.62
N LEU A 41 5.44 -0.11 12.87
CA LEU A 41 6.67 0.31 13.56
C LEU A 41 7.47 1.30 12.70
N ARG A 42 7.34 1.21 11.38
CA ARG A 42 8.01 2.10 10.43
C ARG A 42 7.07 2.52 9.30
N ALA A 43 7.17 3.77 8.87
CA ALA A 43 6.41 4.24 7.72
C ALA A 43 6.98 3.65 6.42
N MET A 44 6.11 3.14 5.55
CA MET A 44 6.50 2.63 4.23
C MET A 44 6.92 3.78 3.31
N ARG A 45 8.09 3.71 2.68
CA ARG A 45 8.56 4.78 1.77
C ARG A 45 7.62 4.91 0.55
N PRO A 46 7.49 6.10 -0.06
CA PRO A 46 6.58 6.31 -1.19
C PRO A 46 6.85 5.40 -2.39
N ALA A 47 8.12 5.13 -2.69
CA ALA A 47 8.53 4.22 -3.75
C ALA A 47 8.02 2.79 -3.50
N TYR A 48 8.08 2.31 -2.25
CA TYR A 48 7.59 0.97 -1.90
C TYR A 48 6.07 0.89 -1.96
N ALA A 49 5.35 1.94 -1.52
CA ALA A 49 3.89 1.98 -1.60
C ALA A 49 3.39 1.87 -3.04
N THR A 50 4.08 2.52 -3.99
CA THR A 50 3.76 2.42 -5.42
C THR A 50 4.04 1.00 -5.94
N ALA A 51 5.22 0.45 -5.64
CA ALA A 51 5.58 -0.91 -6.05
C ALA A 51 4.65 -1.99 -5.45
N VAL A 52 4.18 -1.80 -4.21
CA VAL A 52 3.16 -2.68 -3.59
C VAL A 52 1.85 -2.62 -4.36
N GLU A 53 1.40 -1.43 -4.76
CA GLU A 53 0.18 -1.27 -5.54
C GLU A 53 0.30 -1.94 -6.92
N GLU A 54 1.42 -1.76 -7.60
CA GLU A 54 1.70 -2.41 -8.88
C GLU A 54 1.76 -3.94 -8.73
N PHE A 55 2.45 -4.44 -7.71
CA PHE A 55 2.58 -5.87 -7.44
C PHE A 55 1.24 -6.52 -7.05
N THR A 56 0.36 -5.77 -6.38
CA THR A 56 -0.98 -6.25 -6.00
C THR A 56 -2.05 -5.99 -7.06
N GLY A 57 -1.68 -5.41 -8.21
CA GLY A 57 -2.63 -5.04 -9.26
C GLY A 57 -3.72 -4.08 -8.78
N GLY A 58 -3.40 -3.21 -7.81
CA GLY A 58 -4.35 -2.27 -7.20
C GLY A 58 -5.20 -2.83 -6.05
N ALA A 59 -5.00 -4.09 -5.63
CA ALA A 59 -5.73 -4.63 -4.47
C ALA A 59 -5.36 -3.91 -3.16
N VAL A 60 -4.10 -3.48 -3.03
CA VAL A 60 -3.65 -2.57 -1.96
C VAL A 60 -3.18 -1.28 -2.61
N SER A 61 -3.86 -0.16 -2.35
CA SER A 61 -3.44 1.11 -2.94
C SER A 61 -2.25 1.71 -2.21
N ARG A 62 -1.46 2.53 -2.90
CA ARG A 62 -0.35 3.29 -2.29
C ARG A 62 -0.79 4.18 -1.11
N ILE A 63 -2.05 4.60 -1.07
CA ILE A 63 -2.65 5.35 0.06
C ILE A 63 -2.90 4.44 1.26
N ASP A 64 -3.35 3.20 1.03
CA ASP A 64 -3.49 2.20 2.11
C ASP A 64 -2.13 1.89 2.76
N CYS A 65 -1.05 2.00 1.99
CA CYS A 65 0.34 1.89 2.46
C CYS A 65 0.84 3.13 3.24
N ARG A 66 0.16 4.28 3.14
CA ARG A 66 0.55 5.53 3.81
C ARG A 66 -0.70 6.35 4.22
N PRO A 67 -1.50 5.89 5.20
CA PRO A 67 -2.75 6.56 5.55
C PRO A 67 -2.57 7.94 6.22
N LYS A 68 -1.39 8.25 6.78
CA LYS A 68 -1.11 9.54 7.43
C LYS A 68 -0.65 10.61 6.44
N ASP A 69 0.48 10.37 5.76
CA ASP A 69 1.10 11.37 4.89
C ASP A 69 0.93 11.07 3.40
N GLY A 70 0.26 9.97 3.03
CA GLY A 70 0.11 9.58 1.62
C GLY A 70 -0.61 10.64 0.82
N PHE A 71 -1.59 11.30 1.42
CA PHE A 71 -2.36 12.38 0.80
C PHE A 71 -1.60 13.71 0.62
N ASP A 72 -0.50 13.92 1.34
CA ASP A 72 0.41 15.04 1.12
C ASP A 72 1.38 14.76 -0.04
N ILE A 73 1.68 13.47 -0.28
CA ILE A 73 2.59 13.00 -1.33
C ILE A 73 1.86 12.82 -2.66
N TRP A 74 0.65 12.28 -2.61
CA TRP A 74 -0.24 12.07 -3.75
C TRP A 74 -1.54 12.85 -3.57
N PRO A 75 -1.50 14.18 -3.64
CA PRO A 75 -2.69 15.02 -3.50
C PRO A 75 -3.75 14.77 -4.58
N GLU A 76 -3.36 14.23 -5.74
CA GLU A 76 -4.26 13.83 -6.82
C GLU A 76 -5.29 12.79 -6.37
N LEU A 77 -4.92 11.91 -5.42
CA LEU A 77 -5.81 10.88 -4.90
C LEU A 77 -6.87 11.42 -3.92
N LYS A 78 -6.72 12.66 -3.41
CA LYS A 78 -7.80 13.33 -2.64
C LYS A 78 -9.00 13.69 -3.53
N LYS A 79 -8.76 13.95 -4.83
CA LYS A 79 -9.81 14.44 -5.75
C LYS A 79 -10.66 13.33 -6.35
N ASP A 80 -10.13 12.11 -6.38
CA ASP A 80 -10.81 10.96 -7.01
C ASP A 80 -12.08 10.52 -6.28
N SER A 81 -12.23 10.88 -4.99
CA SER A 81 -13.48 10.68 -4.24
C SER A 81 -14.67 11.52 -4.74
N SER A 82 -14.46 12.43 -5.70
CA SER A 82 -15.48 13.37 -6.19
C SER A 82 -15.82 13.26 -7.68
N ASN A 83 -15.22 12.35 -8.45
CA ASN A 83 -15.51 12.29 -9.89
C ASN A 83 -15.58 10.87 -10.45
N GLN A 84 -16.62 10.13 -10.05
CA GLN A 84 -17.11 8.98 -10.80
C GLN A 84 -18.21 9.41 -11.78
N VAL A 85 -17.89 10.16 -12.84
CA VAL A 85 -18.76 10.21 -14.02
C VAL A 85 -17.91 10.32 -15.29
N SER A 86 -18.23 9.43 -16.24
CA SER A 86 -17.88 9.45 -17.68
C SER A 86 -16.83 8.42 -18.14
N LYS A 87 -17.21 7.14 -18.10
CA LYS A 87 -16.93 6.23 -19.22
C LYS A 87 -18.25 5.61 -19.69
N GLU A 88 -18.87 6.23 -20.68
CA GLU A 88 -19.91 5.65 -21.55
C GLU A 88 -19.55 6.15 -22.97
N THR A 89 -18.87 5.33 -23.79
CA THR A 89 -19.37 4.32 -24.76
C THR A 89 -19.67 4.95 -26.13
N VAL A 90 -18.82 4.57 -27.10
CA VAL A 90 -19.00 4.40 -28.56
C VAL A 90 -19.95 5.35 -29.31
#